data_AF-A0A7K0Y7R7-F1
#
_entry.id   AF-A0A7K0Y7R7-F1
#
_cell.length_a   1.000
_cell.length_b   1.000
_cell.length_c   1.000
_cell.angle_alpha   90.00
_cell.angle_beta   90.00
_cell.angle_gamma   90.00
#
_symmetry.space_group_name_H-M   'P 1'
#
loop_
_entity.id
_entity.type
_entity.pdbx_description
1 polymer ?
#
loop_
_entity_poly.entity_id
_entity_poly.type
_entity_poly.pdbx_seq_one_letter_code
_entity_poly.pdbx_strand_id
1 'polypeptide(L)'
;MKCTNCNAKLAETDLNCPSCDQITARTREDLQKIDPKVNKAIAWSLIAMGLLGLVFVISNSWTDWYSGLDYVAPVFLLVVGGLALFSINRK
;
A
#
# COMPACT_ATOMS: atom_id res chain seq x y z
N MET A 1 20.16 -14.20 -0.57
CA MET A 1 20.85 -13.96 -1.86
C MET A 1 22.23 -13.35 -1.58
N LYS A 2 23.16 -13.21 -2.54
CA LYS A 2 24.46 -12.52 -2.32
C LYS A 2 24.52 -11.21 -3.10
N CYS A 3 25.04 -10.14 -2.49
CA CYS A 3 25.26 -8.88 -3.17
C CYS A 3 26.43 -9.00 -4.16
N THR A 4 26.33 -8.38 -5.33
CA THR A 4 27.34 -8.41 -6.39
C THR A 4 28.61 -7.63 -6.08
N ASN A 5 28.53 -6.57 -5.26
CA ASN A 5 29.69 -5.75 -4.89
C ASN A 5 30.42 -6.30 -3.65
N CYS A 6 29.68 -6.59 -2.58
CA CYS A 6 30.23 -6.95 -1.28
C CYS A 6 30.25 -8.48 -1.04
N ASN A 7 29.61 -9.30 -1.89
CA ASN A 7 29.34 -10.73 -1.66
C ASN A 7 28.62 -11.07 -0.33
N ALA A 8 28.15 -10.06 0.39
CA ALA A 8 27.45 -10.22 1.66
C ALA A 8 26.07 -10.88 1.45
N LYS A 9 25.60 -11.56 2.50
CA LYS A 9 24.28 -12.21 2.53
C LYS A 9 23.19 -11.13 2.59
N LEU A 10 22.32 -11.11 1.59
CA LEU A 10 21.17 -10.22 1.47
C LEU A 10 19.89 -10.97 1.85
N ALA A 11 19.02 -10.33 2.62
CA ALA A 11 17.63 -10.71 2.76
C ALA A 11 16.83 -10.30 1.52
N GLU A 12 15.68 -10.96 1.28
CA GLU A 12 14.81 -10.65 0.12
C GLU A 12 14.20 -9.25 0.18
N THR A 13 14.19 -8.62 1.35
CA THR A 13 13.65 -7.27 1.58
C THR A 13 14.72 -6.18 1.56
N ASP A 14 16.00 -6.54 1.44
CA ASP A 14 17.10 -5.57 1.52
C ASP A 14 17.27 -4.84 0.18
N LEU A 15 16.89 -3.56 0.13
CA LEU A 15 17.09 -2.69 -1.04
C LEU A 15 18.54 -2.23 -1.21
N ASN A 16 19.32 -2.21 -0.11
CA ASN A 16 20.74 -1.88 -0.07
C ASN A 16 21.54 -3.00 0.63
N CYS A 17 22.78 -3.26 0.19
CA CYS A 17 23.68 -4.20 0.88
C CYS A 17 24.04 -3.63 2.26
N PRO A 18 23.78 -4.32 3.38
CA PRO A 18 24.12 -3.83 4.72
C PRO A 18 25.64 -3.68 4.94
N SER A 19 26.46 -4.28 4.08
CA SER A 19 27.93 -4.23 4.17
C SER A 19 28.57 -3.16 3.29
N CYS A 20 27.94 -2.69 2.21
CA CYS A 20 28.54 -1.69 1.32
C CYS A 20 27.58 -0.58 0.87
N ASP A 21 26.35 -0.58 1.39
CA ASP A 21 25.26 0.37 1.13
C ASP A 21 24.90 0.56 -0.35
N GLN A 22 25.33 -0.36 -1.20
CA GLN A 22 25.03 -0.35 -2.63
C GLN A 22 23.65 -0.96 -2.88
N ILE A 23 22.93 -0.40 -3.84
CA ILE A 23 21.60 -0.87 -4.27
C ILE A 23 21.71 -2.34 -4.71
N THR A 24 20.81 -3.18 -4.19
CA THR A 24 20.79 -4.64 -4.46
C THR A 24 19.99 -5.00 -5.70
N ALA A 25 19.26 -4.03 -6.28
CA ALA A 25 18.48 -4.20 -7.50
C ALA A 25 19.37 -4.65 -8.67
N ARG A 26 19.08 -5.82 -9.21
CA ARG A 26 19.87 -6.42 -10.30
C ARG A 26 19.36 -6.03 -11.67
N THR A 27 18.10 -5.65 -11.75
CA THR A 27 17.37 -5.41 -13.00
C THR A 27 16.49 -4.17 -12.90
N ARG A 28 16.09 -3.59 -14.03
CA ARG A 28 15.12 -2.48 -14.03
C ARG A 28 13.77 -2.93 -13.48
N GLU A 29 13.41 -4.20 -13.66
CA GLU A 29 12.22 -4.79 -13.07
C GLU A 29 12.29 -4.82 -11.53
N ASP A 30 13.47 -5.05 -10.94
CA ASP A 30 13.64 -5.02 -9.48
C ASP A 30 13.49 -3.61 -8.90
N LEU A 31 13.88 -2.56 -9.64
CA LEU A 31 13.62 -1.16 -9.25
C LEU A 31 12.13 -0.80 -9.31
N GLN A 32 11.34 -1.51 -10.12
CA GLN A 32 9.89 -1.33 -10.24
C GLN A 32 9.08 -2.21 -9.27
N LYS A 33 9.71 -3.18 -8.60
CA LYS A 33 9.06 -3.96 -7.54
C LYS A 33 8.85 -3.07 -6.33
N ILE A 34 7.66 -2.49 -6.25
CA ILE A 34 7.19 -1.82 -5.02
C ILE A 34 7.16 -2.87 -3.90
N ASP A 35 7.77 -2.54 -2.76
CA ASP A 35 7.83 -3.42 -1.59
C ASP A 35 6.42 -3.94 -1.25
N PRO A 36 6.18 -5.27 -1.25
CA PRO A 36 4.88 -5.84 -0.95
C PRO A 36 4.36 -5.42 0.43
N LYS A 37 5.25 -5.11 1.40
CA LYS A 37 4.89 -4.58 2.71
C LYS A 37 4.34 -3.16 2.62
N VAL A 38 4.98 -2.30 1.83
CA VAL A 38 4.52 -0.92 1.59
C VAL A 38 3.19 -0.93 0.85
N ASN A 39 3.05 -1.74 -0.19
CA ASN A 39 1.79 -1.89 -0.92
C ASN A 39 0.65 -2.38 0.00
N LYS A 40 0.92 -3.35 0.88
CA LYS A 40 -0.06 -3.83 1.85
C LYS A 40 -0.46 -2.76 2.85
N ALA A 41 0.51 -1.96 3.33
CA ALA A 41 0.24 -0.84 4.21
C ALA A 41 -0.63 0.24 3.55
N ILE A 42 -0.36 0.57 2.28
CA ILE A 42 -1.18 1.51 1.50
C ILE A 42 -2.59 0.97 1.29
N ALA A 43 -2.73 -0.32 0.98
CA ALA A 43 -4.06 -0.91 0.79
C ALA A 43 -4.89 -0.87 2.09
N TRP A 44 -4.27 -1.15 3.25
CA TRP A 44 -4.92 -1.00 4.54
C TRP A 44 -5.24 0.45 4.90
N SER A 45 -4.38 1.41 4.57
CA SER A 45 -4.65 2.83 4.84
C SER A 45 -5.83 3.35 4.02
N LEU A 46 -5.96 2.93 2.75
CA LEU A 46 -7.12 3.24 1.92
C LEU A 46 -8.41 2.70 2.52
N ILE A 47 -8.41 1.46 3.02
CA ILE A 47 -9.57 0.89 3.71
C ILE A 47 -9.90 1.67 4.97
N ALA A 48 -8.89 2.00 5.79
CA ALA A 48 -9.09 2.77 7.02
C ALA A 48 -9.69 4.16 6.72
N MET A 49 -9.17 4.86 5.71
CA MET A 49 -9.73 6.15 5.26
C MET A 49 -11.17 6.02 4.78
N GLY A 50 -11.49 4.96 4.02
CA GLY A 50 -12.86 4.68 3.59
C GLY A 50 -13.81 4.45 4.76
N LEU A 51 -13.38 3.67 5.77
CA LEU A 51 -14.17 3.43 6.99
C LEU A 51 -14.39 4.71 7.80
N LEU A 52 -13.34 5.51 8.00
CA LEU A 52 -13.45 6.79 8.71
C LEU A 52 -14.38 7.76 7.97
N GLY A 53 -14.28 7.81 6.63
CA GLY A 53 -15.19 8.58 5.80
C GLY A 53 -16.64 8.13 5.95
N LEU A 54 -16.93 6.82 5.94
CA LEU A 54 -18.29 6.32 6.19
C LEU A 54 -18.82 6.73 7.56
N VAL A 55 -18.01 6.57 8.62
CA VAL A 55 -18.40 6.99 9.97
C VAL A 55 -18.69 8.49 10.01
N PHE A 56 -17.88 9.30 9.33
CA PHE A 56 -18.11 10.74 9.22
C PHE A 56 -19.43 11.06 8.52
N VAL A 57 -19.72 10.44 7.36
CA VAL A 57 -20.97 10.67 6.63
C VAL A 57 -22.18 10.23 7.46
N ILE A 58 -22.13 9.05 8.09
CA ILE A 58 -23.22 8.55 8.95
C ILE A 58 -23.48 9.52 10.11
N SER A 59 -22.40 9.99 10.77
CA SER A 59 -22.48 10.92 11.90
C SER A 59 -23.01 12.31 11.51
N ASN A 60 -22.99 12.65 10.21
CA ASN A 60 -23.50 13.93 9.70
C ASN A 60 -24.76 13.77 8.83
N SER A 61 -25.32 12.56 8.72
CA SER A 61 -26.49 12.28 7.85
C SER A 61 -27.78 13.00 8.26
N TRP A 62 -27.87 13.42 9.52
CA TRP A 62 -28.92 14.27 10.08
C TRP A 62 -28.80 15.77 9.78
N THR A 63 -27.74 16.22 9.13
CA THR A 63 -27.53 17.66 8.83
C THR A 63 -28.17 18.04 7.49
N ASP A 64 -28.63 19.29 7.36
CA ASP A 64 -29.35 19.76 6.16
C ASP A 64 -28.50 19.80 4.87
N TRP A 65 -27.17 19.77 5.01
CA TRP A 65 -26.20 19.78 3.91
C TRP A 65 -25.83 18.38 3.40
N TYR A 66 -26.34 17.33 4.04
CA TYR A 66 -26.04 15.95 3.69
C TYR A 66 -26.58 15.58 2.30
N SER A 67 -25.76 14.91 1.50
CA SER A 67 -26.17 14.29 0.25
C SER A 67 -25.81 12.81 0.25
N GLY A 68 -26.67 11.98 -0.33
CA GLY A 68 -26.33 10.56 -0.56
C GLY A 68 -25.06 10.38 -1.40
N LEU A 69 -24.64 11.40 -2.17
CA LEU A 69 -23.39 11.40 -2.92
C LEU A 69 -22.15 11.38 -2.02
N ASP A 70 -22.26 11.83 -0.76
CA ASP A 70 -21.14 11.88 0.18
C ASP A 70 -20.61 10.49 0.54
N TYR A 71 -21.43 9.45 0.35
CA TYR A 71 -21.01 8.05 0.51
C TYR A 71 -20.06 7.56 -0.61
N VAL A 72 -20.06 8.20 -1.78
CA VAL A 72 -19.34 7.70 -2.96
C VAL A 72 -17.84 7.65 -2.72
N ALA A 73 -17.25 8.73 -2.22
CA ALA A 73 -15.81 8.79 -1.96
C ALA A 73 -15.34 7.73 -0.93
N PRO A 74 -15.97 7.61 0.26
CA PRO A 74 -15.60 6.57 1.22
C PRO A 74 -15.80 5.14 0.68
N VAL A 75 -16.91 4.87 -0.01
CA VAL A 75 -17.15 3.55 -0.63
C VAL A 75 -16.10 3.24 -1.68
N PHE A 76 -15.73 4.22 -2.52
CA PHE A 76 -14.68 4.05 -3.52
C PHE A 76 -13.33 3.70 -2.90
N LEU A 77 -12.96 4.37 -1.80
CA LEU A 77 -11.72 4.05 -1.07
C LEU A 77 -11.71 2.62 -0.52
N LEU A 78 -12.84 2.13 0.00
CA LEU A 78 -12.98 0.74 0.44
C LEU A 78 -12.81 -0.24 -0.71
N VAL A 79 -13.43 0.03 -1.87
CA VAL A 79 -13.32 -0.82 -3.06
C VAL A 79 -11.88 -0.86 -3.57
N VAL A 80 -11.24 0.29 -3.74
CA VAL A 80 -9.86 0.37 -4.22
C VAL A 80 -8.88 -0.29 -3.25
N GLY A 81 -9.02 -0.03 -1.95
CA GLY A 81 -8.20 -0.67 -0.91
C GLY A 81 -8.41 -2.19 -0.85
N GLY A 82 -9.65 -2.66 -0.98
CA GLY A 82 -9.99 -4.08 -1.04
C GLY A 82 -9.41 -4.78 -2.28
N LEU A 83 -9.55 -4.16 -3.46
CA LEU A 83 -8.95 -4.68 -4.70
C LEU A 83 -7.42 -4.69 -4.62
N ALA A 84 -6.80 -3.67 -4.02
CA ALA A 84 -5.37 -3.62 -3.80
C ALA A 84 -4.90 -4.77 -2.89
N LEU A 85 -5.57 -5.01 -1.75
CA LEU A 85 -5.26 -6.15 -0.88
C LEU A 85 -5.44 -7.49 -1.60
N PHE A 86 -6.53 -7.65 -2.34
CA PHE A 86 -6.81 -8.86 -3.09
C PHE A 86 -5.74 -9.13 -4.16
N SER A 87 -5.31 -8.10 -4.87
CA SER A 87 -4.23 -8.20 -5.86
C SER A 87 -2.89 -8.54 -5.23
N ILE A 88 -2.60 -8.03 -4.02
CA ILE A 88 -1.34 -8.32 -3.31
C ILE A 88 -1.33 -9.78 -2.82
N ASN A 89 -2.45 -10.27 -2.27
CA ASN A 89 -2.55 -11.63 -1.74
C ASN A 89 -2.60 -12.72 -2.83
N ARG A 90 -2.83 -12.34 -4.10
CA ARG A 90 -2.80 -13.26 -5.25
C ARG A 90 -1.44 -13.38 -5.92
N LYS A 91 -0.51 -12.47 -5.64
CA LYS A 91 0.87 -12.51 -6.13
C LYS A 91 1.75 -13.31 -5.17
#